data_AF-A0AAJ0HPI2-F1
#
_entry.id   AF-A0AAJ0HPI2-F1
#
_cell.length_a   1.000
_cell.length_b   1.000
_cell.length_c   1.000
_cell.angle_alpha   90.00
_cell.angle_beta   90.00
_cell.angle_gamma   90.00
#
_symmetry.space_group_name_H-M   'P 1'
#
loop_
_entity.id
_entity.type
_entity.pdbx_description
1 polymer ?
#
loop_
_entity_poly.entity_id
_entity_poly.type
_entity_poly.pdbx_seq_one_letter_code
_entity_poly.pdbx_strand_id
1 'polypeptide(L)'
;MMALKALFEHRLPGDPIRARAEWLDIVEARHLLWTFISSPKRELIRSILNTLNLEIVKRARPTSVFNFAEASIGNMFLTGARIFSGSFESAIYLLSMICSIPSSVSVLPAINSNFTHHISAGLANGTSIAGQVNISHPSAPTALPDDGVVAPALTAADHDRIEDANLPGSLPVLRRQHIAFSKDDEEDLPARIERVWYINPYGHEIWPVANPKVLAALARSTTVVYSIGSLYTSIVPSLVLRGVGAAIAAPRVRHRVLVLNSRLDRETGPAWDPMTATDFVAAIARAGAESWTPDAVGREDEWRRYVSHLLYLEGGGTPAVDVGGLERLGIKCVRVAGRTVGEGRRAMLRYDEDALGEALETIIDS
;
A
#
# COMPACT_ATOMS: atom_id res chain seq x y z
N MET A 1 3.43 9.50 23.86
CA MET A 1 3.41 9.00 22.47
C MET A 1 3.38 7.47 22.43
N MET A 2 4.19 6.77 23.23
CA MET A 2 4.22 5.29 23.26
C MET A 2 2.86 4.61 23.52
N ALA A 3 2.03 5.11 24.45
CA ALA A 3 0.72 4.51 24.72
C ALA A 3 -0.27 4.62 23.54
N LEU A 4 -0.30 5.77 22.86
CA LEU A 4 -1.14 5.95 21.65
C LEU A 4 -0.64 5.09 20.50
N LYS A 5 0.68 4.99 20.33
CA LYS A 5 1.31 4.09 19.35
C LYS A 5 0.89 2.65 19.64
N ALA A 6 1.02 2.20 20.88
CA ALA A 6 0.62 0.86 21.30
C ALA A 6 -0.88 0.59 21.03
N LEU A 7 -1.77 1.54 21.35
CA LEU A 7 -3.19 1.40 21.06
C LEU A 7 -3.47 1.26 19.57
N PHE A 8 -2.94 2.15 18.72
CA PHE A 8 -3.28 2.16 17.30
C PHE A 8 -2.56 1.08 16.47
N GLU A 9 -1.38 0.63 16.88
CA GLU A 9 -0.68 -0.49 16.26
C GLU A 9 -1.22 -1.86 16.71
N HIS A 10 -2.02 -1.89 17.78
CA HIS A 10 -2.59 -3.12 18.30
C HIS A 10 -3.45 -3.82 17.25
N ARG A 11 -3.23 -5.13 17.10
CA ARG A 11 -4.08 -6.04 16.32
C ARG A 11 -4.77 -6.99 17.27
N LEU A 12 -6.08 -7.17 17.04
CA LEU A 12 -6.86 -8.13 17.80
C LEU A 12 -6.36 -9.57 17.55
N PRO A 13 -6.61 -10.50 18.49
CA PRO A 13 -6.29 -11.91 18.33
C PRO A 13 -6.83 -12.51 17.02
N GLY A 14 -6.17 -13.56 16.52
CA GLY A 14 -6.67 -14.30 15.35
C GLY A 14 -7.93 -15.14 15.65
N ASP A 15 -8.16 -15.49 16.91
CA ASP A 15 -9.38 -16.19 17.33
C ASP A 15 -10.59 -15.22 17.33
N PRO A 16 -11.64 -15.45 16.53
CA PRO A 16 -12.75 -14.50 16.39
C PRO A 16 -13.51 -14.21 17.68
N ILE A 17 -13.64 -15.20 18.58
CA ILE A 17 -14.38 -15.04 19.83
C ILE A 17 -13.60 -14.14 20.79
N ARG A 18 -12.30 -14.41 20.96
CA ARG A 18 -11.40 -13.58 21.76
C ARG A 18 -11.27 -12.18 21.17
N ALA A 19 -11.14 -12.06 19.85
CA ALA A 19 -11.07 -10.77 19.17
C ALA A 19 -12.30 -9.91 19.44
N ARG A 20 -13.50 -10.51 19.37
CA ARG A 20 -14.75 -9.81 19.69
C ARG A 20 -14.81 -9.38 21.16
N ALA A 21 -14.42 -10.25 22.09
CA ALA A 21 -14.41 -9.92 23.52
C ALA A 21 -13.45 -8.76 23.82
N GLU A 22 -12.23 -8.81 23.27
CA GLU A 22 -11.24 -7.77 23.45
C GLU A 22 -11.64 -6.45 22.79
N TRP A 23 -12.26 -6.49 21.61
CA TRP A 23 -12.85 -5.30 20.98
C TRP A 23 -13.86 -4.60 21.90
N LEU A 24 -14.76 -5.35 22.54
CA LEU A 24 -15.74 -4.79 23.48
C LEU A 24 -15.05 -4.13 24.69
N ASP A 25 -14.02 -4.77 25.25
CA ASP A 25 -13.22 -4.19 26.34
C ASP A 25 -12.52 -2.89 25.93
N ILE A 26 -12.07 -2.79 24.68
CA ILE A 26 -11.45 -1.57 24.14
C ILE A 26 -12.52 -0.47 23.98
N VAL A 27 -13.68 -0.76 23.40
CA VAL A 27 -14.77 0.20 23.18
C VAL A 27 -15.35 0.73 24.51
N GLU A 28 -15.42 -0.13 25.53
CA GLU A 28 -15.86 0.21 26.89
C GLU A 28 -14.76 0.88 27.74
N ALA A 29 -13.55 1.04 27.18
CA ALA A 29 -12.37 1.57 27.86
C ALA A 29 -11.93 0.81 29.13
N ARG A 30 -12.18 -0.51 29.15
CA ARG A 30 -11.72 -1.43 30.21
C ARG A 30 -10.37 -2.06 29.92
N HIS A 31 -9.95 -2.08 28.65
CA HIS A 31 -8.70 -2.71 28.24
C HIS A 31 -7.46 -1.95 28.71
N LEU A 32 -6.37 -2.68 29.01
CA LEU A 32 -5.11 -2.13 29.52
C LEU A 32 -4.41 -1.16 28.55
N LEU A 33 -4.73 -1.21 27.25
CA LEU A 33 -4.18 -0.29 26.25
C LEU A 33 -4.55 1.18 26.50
N TRP A 34 -5.58 1.44 27.30
CA TRP A 34 -5.95 2.80 27.69
C TRP A 34 -5.06 3.39 28.80
N THR A 35 -4.19 2.57 29.39
CA THR A 35 -3.24 3.03 30.42
C THR A 35 -2.31 4.08 29.85
N PHE A 36 -2.06 5.15 30.62
CA PHE A 36 -1.21 6.29 30.22
C PHE A 36 -1.73 7.13 29.03
N ILE A 37 -2.99 6.96 28.62
CA ILE A 37 -3.68 7.88 27.71
C ILE A 37 -4.47 8.90 28.55
N SER A 38 -4.30 10.19 28.27
CA SER A 38 -4.99 11.25 29.02
C SER A 38 -6.50 11.17 28.83
N SER A 39 -7.25 11.56 29.87
CA SER A 39 -8.73 11.51 29.86
C SER A 39 -9.35 12.18 28.61
N PRO A 40 -8.95 13.40 28.20
CA PRO A 40 -9.51 14.02 27.00
C PRO A 40 -9.26 13.22 25.71
N LYS A 41 -8.04 12.67 25.54
CA LYS A 41 -7.71 11.84 24.36
C LYS A 41 -8.46 10.52 24.39
N ARG A 42 -8.60 9.90 25.55
CA ARG A 42 -9.36 8.67 25.73
C ARG A 42 -10.82 8.85 25.32
N GLU A 43 -11.51 9.88 25.82
CA GLU A 43 -12.91 10.12 25.46
C GLU A 43 -13.09 10.43 23.97
N LEU A 44 -12.16 11.19 23.38
CA LEU A 44 -12.17 11.48 21.95
C LEU A 44 -11.97 10.23 21.08
N ILE A 45 -10.99 9.38 21.41
CA ILE A 45 -10.75 8.15 20.64
C ILE A 45 -11.93 7.19 20.81
N ARG A 46 -12.42 7.04 22.04
CA ARG A 46 -13.52 6.14 22.39
C ARG A 46 -14.82 6.51 21.69
N SER A 47 -15.14 7.80 21.51
CA SER A 47 -16.35 8.21 20.78
C SER A 47 -16.31 7.80 19.30
N ILE A 48 -15.13 7.86 18.67
CA ILE A 48 -14.92 7.38 17.30
C ILE A 48 -15.07 5.85 17.21
N LEU A 49 -14.45 5.10 18.13
CA LEU A 49 -14.57 3.64 18.14
C LEU A 49 -16.01 3.19 18.41
N ASN A 50 -16.75 3.89 19.29
CA ASN A 50 -18.18 3.67 19.51
C ASN A 50 -19.02 3.92 18.25
N THR A 51 -18.70 4.97 17.48
CA THR A 51 -19.37 5.27 16.21
C THR A 51 -19.18 4.11 15.24
N LEU A 52 -17.96 3.59 15.09
CA LEU A 52 -17.71 2.40 14.29
C LEU A 52 -18.48 1.17 14.82
N ASN A 53 -18.45 0.94 16.14
CA ASN A 53 -19.11 -0.22 16.74
C ASN A 53 -20.62 -0.22 16.46
N LEU A 54 -21.27 0.94 16.58
CA LEU A 54 -22.68 1.11 16.21
C LEU A 54 -22.92 0.75 14.74
N GLU A 55 -22.04 1.19 13.85
CA GLU A 55 -22.14 0.93 12.41
C GLU A 55 -21.88 -0.53 12.03
N ILE A 56 -21.03 -1.25 12.78
CA ILE A 56 -20.85 -2.69 12.67
C ILE A 56 -22.13 -3.42 13.08
N VAL A 57 -22.72 -3.05 14.22
CA VAL A 57 -23.95 -3.69 14.73
C VAL A 57 -25.14 -3.47 13.80
N LYS A 58 -25.31 -2.26 13.24
CA LYS A 58 -26.39 -1.97 12.25
C LYS A 58 -26.31 -2.85 11.00
N ARG A 59 -25.09 -3.25 10.60
CA ARG A 59 -24.86 -4.08 9.41
C ARG A 59 -24.88 -5.58 9.69
N ALA A 60 -24.98 -6.00 10.96
CA ALA A 60 -25.05 -7.40 11.31
C ALA A 60 -26.33 -8.06 10.74
N ARG A 61 -26.19 -9.29 10.25
CA ARG A 61 -27.26 -10.16 9.77
C ARG A 61 -27.09 -11.56 10.37
N PRO A 62 -28.14 -12.39 10.46
CA PRO A 62 -28.01 -13.77 10.93
C PRO A 62 -26.97 -14.60 10.16
N THR A 63 -26.80 -14.32 8.87
CA THR A 63 -25.90 -15.04 7.96
C THR A 63 -24.54 -14.36 7.76
N SER A 64 -24.35 -13.13 8.25
CA SER A 64 -23.14 -12.34 8.04
C SER A 64 -22.93 -11.38 9.20
N VAL A 65 -21.86 -11.63 9.96
CA VAL A 65 -21.42 -10.78 11.06
C VAL A 65 -19.98 -10.37 10.84
N PHE A 66 -19.60 -9.20 11.38
CA PHE A 66 -18.24 -8.72 11.27
C PHE A 66 -17.28 -9.63 12.03
N ASN A 67 -16.22 -10.08 11.34
CA ASN A 67 -15.13 -10.84 11.96
C ASN A 67 -14.05 -9.87 12.46
N PHE A 68 -13.81 -9.87 13.77
CA PHE A 68 -12.81 -9.01 14.41
C PHE A 68 -11.39 -9.59 14.39
N ALA A 69 -11.21 -10.84 13.94
CA ALA A 69 -9.92 -11.50 13.91
C ALA A 69 -8.86 -10.65 13.20
N GLU A 70 -7.71 -10.45 13.85
CA GLU A 70 -6.54 -9.71 13.33
C GLU A 70 -6.79 -8.23 12.95
N ALA A 71 -7.97 -7.68 13.29
CA ALA A 71 -8.32 -6.31 12.98
C ALA A 71 -7.40 -5.33 13.73
N SER A 72 -6.88 -4.33 13.02
CA SER A 72 -6.04 -3.27 13.60
C SER A 72 -6.91 -2.18 14.22
N ILE A 73 -6.64 -1.82 15.47
CA ILE A 73 -7.35 -0.74 16.16
C ILE A 73 -7.16 0.62 15.47
N GLY A 74 -5.98 0.89 14.89
CA GLY A 74 -5.73 2.06 14.06
C GLY A 74 -6.63 2.11 12.82
N ASN A 75 -6.78 0.98 12.12
CA ASN A 75 -7.70 0.90 10.96
C ASN A 75 -9.16 1.06 11.37
N MET A 76 -9.55 0.47 12.50
CA MET A 76 -10.88 0.66 13.08
C MET A 76 -11.12 2.13 13.43
N PHE A 77 -10.15 2.80 14.05
CA PHE A 77 -10.23 4.24 14.34
C PHE A 77 -10.38 5.08 13.07
N LEU A 78 -9.52 4.88 12.05
CA LEU A 78 -9.60 5.63 10.79
C LEU A 78 -10.93 5.39 10.07
N THR A 79 -11.44 4.15 10.09
CA THR A 79 -12.74 3.81 9.53
C THR A 79 -13.87 4.52 10.27
N GLY A 80 -13.87 4.47 11.61
CA GLY A 80 -14.83 5.19 12.44
C GLY A 80 -14.80 6.70 12.23
N ALA A 81 -13.60 7.28 12.18
CA ALA A 81 -13.40 8.72 12.01
C ALA A 81 -13.84 9.18 10.61
N ARG A 82 -13.61 8.35 9.58
CA ARG A 82 -14.11 8.59 8.23
C ARG A 82 -15.64 8.56 8.21
N ILE A 83 -16.27 7.59 8.86
CA ILE A 83 -17.75 7.52 8.91
C ILE A 83 -18.31 8.73 9.66
N PHE A 84 -17.71 9.09 10.79
CA PHE A 84 -18.11 10.23 11.61
C PHE A 84 -18.03 11.56 10.85
N SER A 85 -16.94 11.80 10.12
CA SER A 85 -16.69 13.07 9.43
C SER A 85 -17.16 13.10 7.97
N GLY A 86 -17.52 11.95 7.39
CA GLY A 86 -17.78 11.80 5.96
C GLY A 86 -16.55 12.00 5.06
N SER A 87 -15.34 12.07 5.64
CA SER A 87 -14.10 12.43 4.92
C SER A 87 -12.90 11.63 5.44
N PHE A 88 -12.25 10.87 4.55
CA PHE A 88 -11.05 10.13 4.93
C PHE A 88 -9.87 11.05 5.26
N GLU A 89 -9.78 12.19 4.57
CA GLU A 89 -8.73 13.17 4.84
C GLU A 89 -8.90 13.80 6.25
N SER A 90 -10.13 14.08 6.65
CA SER A 90 -10.44 14.58 7.99
C SER A 90 -10.15 13.54 9.07
N ALA A 91 -10.33 12.25 8.76
CA ALA A 91 -9.95 11.15 9.65
C ALA A 91 -8.44 11.08 9.88
N ILE A 92 -7.64 11.21 8.81
CA ILE A 92 -6.17 11.29 8.90
C ILE A 92 -5.76 12.50 9.75
N TYR A 93 -6.34 13.67 9.47
CA TYR A 93 -6.05 14.90 10.22
C TYR A 93 -6.36 14.74 11.71
N LEU A 94 -7.50 14.14 12.06
CA LEU A 94 -7.87 13.87 13.45
C LEU A 94 -6.85 12.96 14.15
N LEU A 95 -6.43 11.88 13.47
CA LEU A 95 -5.41 10.98 13.99
C LEU A 95 -4.08 11.71 14.20
N SER A 96 -3.64 12.52 13.22
CA SER A 96 -2.43 13.34 13.33
C SER A 96 -2.47 14.29 14.52
N MET A 97 -3.61 14.95 14.78
CA MET A 97 -3.77 15.82 15.94
C MET A 97 -3.70 15.04 17.27
N ILE A 98 -4.39 13.89 17.36
CA ILE A 98 -4.39 13.05 18.57
C ILE A 98 -2.98 12.55 18.89
N CYS A 99 -2.25 12.12 17.86
CA CYS A 99 -0.87 11.67 17.96
C CYS A 99 0.14 12.82 18.10
N SER A 100 -0.31 14.07 17.99
CA SER A 100 0.53 15.27 18.07
C SER A 100 1.68 15.24 17.07
N ILE A 101 1.36 14.81 15.83
CA ILE A 101 2.31 14.78 14.71
C ILE A 101 2.74 16.22 14.39
N PRO A 102 4.06 16.50 14.23
CA PRO A 102 4.55 17.84 13.92
C PRO A 102 3.95 18.40 12.63
N SER A 103 3.76 19.72 12.56
CA SER A 103 3.24 20.40 11.36
C SER A 103 4.16 20.34 10.15
N SER A 104 5.44 19.98 10.35
CA SER A 104 6.40 19.67 9.28
C SER A 104 6.10 18.35 8.58
N VAL A 105 5.23 17.50 9.16
CA VAL A 105 4.85 16.20 8.60
C VAL A 105 3.37 16.22 8.21
N SER A 106 3.09 15.91 6.95
CA SER A 106 1.73 15.81 6.43
C SER A 106 1.51 14.43 5.79
N VAL A 107 0.39 13.80 6.13
CA VAL A 107 -0.05 12.54 5.51
C VAL A 107 -1.27 12.85 4.65
N LEU A 108 -1.16 12.57 3.35
CA LEU A 108 -2.21 12.88 2.37
C LEU A 108 -2.63 11.60 1.65
N PRO A 109 -3.94 11.32 1.52
CA PRO A 109 -4.41 10.23 0.68
C PRO A 109 -4.19 10.60 -0.79
N ALA A 110 -3.69 9.65 -1.59
CA ALA A 110 -3.39 9.86 -3.00
C ALA A 110 -4.65 10.21 -3.83
N ILE A 111 -5.78 9.61 -3.49
CA ILE A 111 -7.11 9.93 -4.05
C ILE A 111 -8.00 10.43 -2.91
N ASN A 112 -8.68 11.56 -3.12
CA ASN A 112 -9.69 12.06 -2.20
C ASN A 112 -11.09 11.63 -2.67
N SER A 113 -11.50 10.42 -2.30
CA SER A 113 -12.83 9.88 -2.65
C SER A 113 -13.36 8.98 -1.55
N ASN A 114 -14.70 8.92 -1.45
CA ASN A 114 -15.39 7.97 -0.60
C ASN A 114 -15.74 6.66 -1.32
N PHE A 115 -15.46 6.57 -2.63
CA PHE A 115 -15.64 5.37 -3.42
C PHE A 115 -14.39 4.50 -3.38
N THR A 116 -14.60 3.18 -3.33
CA THR A 116 -13.51 2.22 -3.45
C THR A 116 -12.95 2.24 -4.88
N HIS A 117 -11.65 2.42 -4.98
CA HIS A 117 -10.90 2.31 -6.23
C HIS A 117 -10.05 1.05 -6.12
N HIS A 118 -10.02 0.26 -7.19
CA HIS A 118 -9.18 -0.93 -7.26
C HIS A 118 -8.12 -0.73 -8.34
N ILE A 119 -7.05 -1.53 -8.28
CA ILE A 119 -6.02 -1.56 -9.32
C ILE A 119 -6.08 -2.86 -10.08
N SER A 120 -5.63 -2.84 -11.34
CA SER A 120 -5.38 -4.01 -12.16
C SER A 120 -3.98 -3.94 -12.75
N ALA A 121 -3.34 -5.09 -12.90
CA ALA A 121 -2.04 -5.25 -13.55
C ALA A 121 -2.20 -5.99 -14.87
N GLY A 122 -1.54 -5.50 -15.91
CA GLY A 122 -1.40 -6.19 -17.20
C GLY A 122 -0.02 -6.81 -17.28
N LEU A 123 0.05 -8.08 -17.65
CA LEU A 123 1.30 -8.83 -17.76
C LEU A 123 1.79 -8.86 -19.22
N ALA A 124 3.10 -9.05 -19.41
CA ALA A 124 3.73 -9.08 -20.73
C ALA A 124 3.21 -10.19 -21.67
N ASN A 125 2.56 -11.23 -21.12
CA ASN A 125 1.92 -12.28 -21.91
C ASN A 125 0.47 -11.93 -22.35
N GLY A 126 0.02 -10.69 -22.10
CA GLY A 126 -1.31 -10.20 -22.44
C GLY A 126 -2.42 -10.53 -21.44
N THR A 127 -2.12 -11.26 -20.35
CA THR A 127 -3.10 -11.53 -19.29
C THR A 127 -3.23 -10.35 -18.32
N SER A 128 -4.37 -10.23 -17.63
CA SER A 128 -4.62 -9.17 -16.66
C SER A 128 -5.07 -9.72 -15.31
N ILE A 129 -4.60 -9.13 -14.22
CA ILE A 129 -4.97 -9.48 -12.85
C ILE A 129 -5.68 -8.29 -12.22
N ALA A 130 -6.89 -8.49 -11.70
CA ALA A 130 -7.67 -7.46 -11.04
C ALA A 130 -7.62 -7.60 -9.51
N GLY A 131 -7.43 -6.48 -8.82
CA GLY A 131 -7.39 -6.39 -7.36
C GLY A 131 -5.97 -6.47 -6.80
N GLN A 132 -5.61 -5.51 -5.95
CA GLN A 132 -4.29 -5.39 -5.32
C GLN A 132 -3.83 -6.71 -4.68
N VAL A 133 -4.71 -7.36 -3.91
CA VAL A 133 -4.37 -8.60 -3.21
C VAL A 133 -4.03 -9.72 -4.19
N ASN A 134 -4.71 -9.84 -5.33
CA ASN A 134 -4.36 -10.88 -6.31
C ASN A 134 -3.05 -10.59 -7.05
N ILE A 135 -2.65 -9.32 -7.12
CA ILE A 135 -1.37 -8.91 -7.72
C ILE A 135 -0.23 -9.25 -6.77
N SER A 136 -0.36 -8.88 -5.48
CA SER A 136 0.73 -8.98 -4.51
C SER A 136 0.70 -10.26 -3.66
N HIS A 137 -0.46 -10.68 -3.17
CA HIS A 137 -0.62 -11.74 -2.16
C HIS A 137 -1.84 -12.60 -2.51
N PRO A 138 -1.81 -13.40 -3.60
CA PRO A 138 -2.97 -14.21 -3.94
C PRO A 138 -3.29 -15.10 -2.75
N SER A 139 -4.48 -14.93 -2.16
CA SER A 139 -4.94 -15.88 -1.15
C SER A 139 -4.94 -17.25 -1.80
N ALA A 140 -4.29 -18.22 -1.17
CA ALA A 140 -4.35 -19.60 -1.63
C ALA A 140 -5.82 -19.94 -1.93
N PRO A 141 -6.15 -20.61 -3.04
CA PRO A 141 -7.44 -21.27 -3.12
C PRO A 141 -7.52 -22.12 -1.87
N THR A 142 -8.57 -21.96 -1.07
CA THR A 142 -8.83 -22.84 0.06
C THR A 142 -8.93 -24.24 -0.52
N ALA A 143 -7.81 -24.96 -0.55
CA ALA A 143 -7.79 -26.38 -0.83
C ALA A 143 -8.57 -26.98 0.33
N LEU A 144 -9.80 -27.36 0.05
CA LEU A 144 -10.57 -28.19 0.95
C LEU A 144 -9.72 -29.43 1.22
N PRO A 145 -9.58 -29.87 2.49
CA PRO A 145 -9.04 -31.18 2.78
C PRO A 145 -9.89 -32.23 2.07
N ASP A 146 -9.21 -33.24 1.52
CA ASP A 146 -9.73 -34.31 0.66
C ASP A 146 -10.59 -35.33 1.44
N ASP A 147 -11.44 -34.86 2.36
CA ASP A 147 -12.39 -35.66 3.12
C ASP A 147 -13.80 -35.47 2.57
N GLY A 148 -14.11 -36.20 1.50
CA GLY A 148 -15.36 -36.95 1.35
C GLY A 148 -16.72 -36.23 1.28
N VAL A 149 -16.79 -34.89 1.32
CA VAL A 149 -18.03 -34.16 1.01
C VAL A 149 -17.68 -32.93 0.16
N VAL A 150 -17.95 -33.04 -1.13
CA VAL A 150 -17.79 -31.96 -2.11
C VAL A 150 -18.68 -30.78 -1.69
N ALA A 151 -18.11 -29.81 -1.00
CA ALA A 151 -18.69 -28.47 -0.97
C ALA A 151 -18.54 -27.92 -2.40
N PRO A 152 -19.64 -27.55 -3.08
CA PRO A 152 -19.57 -27.13 -4.46
C PRO A 152 -18.72 -25.86 -4.55
N ALA A 153 -17.88 -25.77 -5.58
CA ALA A 153 -17.21 -24.54 -5.95
C ALA A 153 -18.24 -23.40 -5.93
N LEU A 154 -17.98 -22.35 -5.15
CA LEU A 154 -18.91 -21.23 -4.97
C LEU A 154 -19.34 -20.72 -6.35
N THR A 155 -20.62 -20.84 -6.62
CA THR A 155 -21.22 -20.40 -7.88
C THR A 155 -21.34 -18.87 -7.87
N ALA A 156 -21.55 -18.25 -9.03
CA ALA A 156 -21.87 -16.81 -9.08
C ALA A 156 -23.05 -16.45 -8.15
N ALA A 157 -23.99 -17.39 -7.94
CA ALA A 157 -25.12 -17.23 -7.03
C ALA A 157 -24.74 -17.26 -5.53
N ASP A 158 -23.63 -17.90 -5.15
CA ASP A 158 -23.13 -17.87 -3.77
C ASP A 158 -22.40 -16.55 -3.46
N HIS A 159 -21.83 -15.91 -4.48
CA HIS A 159 -21.21 -14.58 -4.38
C HIS A 159 -22.25 -13.45 -4.25
N ASP A 160 -23.48 -13.67 -4.73
CA ASP A 160 -24.59 -12.72 -4.56
C ASP A 160 -25.21 -12.79 -3.15
N ARG A 161 -24.92 -13.83 -2.35
CA ARG A 161 -25.30 -13.83 -0.91
C ARG A 161 -24.44 -12.89 -0.05
N ILE A 162 -23.34 -12.36 -0.60
CA ILE A 162 -22.44 -11.36 0.00
C ILE A 162 -22.72 -9.97 -0.64
N GLU A 163 -23.98 -9.69 -0.97
CA GLU A 163 -24.40 -8.47 -1.67
C GLU A 163 -24.31 -7.18 -0.83
N ASP A 164 -24.48 -7.24 0.50
CA ASP A 164 -24.71 -6.03 1.29
C ASP A 164 -23.45 -5.17 1.57
N ALA A 165 -22.25 -5.66 1.22
CA ALA A 165 -20.98 -4.93 1.40
C ALA A 165 -20.40 -4.37 0.08
N ASN A 166 -20.90 -4.82 -1.07
CA ASN A 166 -20.35 -4.50 -2.39
C ASN A 166 -21.47 -4.05 -3.34
N LEU A 167 -21.16 -3.17 -4.29
CA LEU A 167 -22.15 -2.73 -5.27
C LEU A 167 -22.64 -3.93 -6.11
N PRO A 168 -23.96 -4.05 -6.38
CA PRO A 168 -24.49 -5.09 -7.27
C PRO A 168 -23.78 -5.11 -8.61
N GLY A 169 -23.41 -6.29 -9.11
CA GLY A 169 -22.68 -6.42 -10.38
C GLY A 169 -21.17 -6.11 -10.31
N SER A 170 -20.62 -5.79 -9.13
CA SER A 170 -19.16 -5.67 -8.95
C SER A 170 -18.41 -6.96 -9.29
N LEU A 171 -17.16 -6.86 -9.72
CA LEU A 171 -16.34 -8.01 -10.10
C LEU A 171 -16.23 -9.01 -8.94
N PRO A 172 -16.58 -10.29 -9.15
CA PRO A 172 -16.53 -11.33 -8.12
C PRO A 172 -15.16 -11.44 -7.42
N VAL A 173 -14.08 -11.21 -8.17
CA VAL A 173 -12.70 -11.29 -7.67
C VAL A 173 -12.37 -10.18 -6.64
N LEU A 174 -13.09 -9.06 -6.68
CA LEU A 174 -12.92 -7.93 -5.75
C LEU A 174 -13.75 -8.07 -4.48
N ARG A 175 -14.70 -9.03 -4.44
CA ARG A 175 -15.62 -9.25 -3.31
C ARG A 175 -15.06 -10.19 -2.23
N ARG A 176 -13.91 -10.83 -2.47
CA ARG A 176 -13.33 -11.83 -1.56
C ARG A 176 -12.83 -11.17 -0.26
N GLN A 177 -13.10 -11.80 0.88
CA GLN A 177 -12.59 -11.37 2.18
C GLN A 177 -11.16 -11.90 2.36
N HIS A 178 -10.18 -10.99 2.38
CA HIS A 178 -8.77 -11.33 2.57
C HIS A 178 -8.39 -11.09 4.03
N ILE A 179 -8.47 -12.13 4.85
CA ILE A 179 -8.19 -12.05 6.30
C ILE A 179 -6.72 -12.42 6.59
N ALA A 180 -6.17 -13.43 5.89
CA ALA A 180 -4.78 -13.86 6.06
C ALA A 180 -3.88 -13.30 4.94
N PHE A 181 -2.75 -12.69 5.33
CA PHE A 181 -1.70 -12.20 4.43
C PHE A 181 -0.38 -12.89 4.78
N SER A 182 0.27 -13.53 3.81
CA SER A 182 1.65 -14.03 3.96
C SER A 182 2.44 -13.60 2.72
N LYS A 183 3.64 -13.04 2.95
CA LYS A 183 4.57 -12.62 1.88
C LYS A 183 5.66 -13.65 1.55
N ASP A 184 5.74 -14.72 2.34
CA ASP A 184 6.93 -15.59 2.34
C ASP A 184 6.79 -16.80 1.40
N ASP A 185 5.58 -17.10 0.91
CA ASP A 185 5.26 -18.29 0.07
C ASP A 185 4.37 -17.92 -1.13
N GLU A 186 4.80 -16.95 -1.92
CA GLU A 186 4.09 -16.54 -3.14
C GLU A 186 4.67 -17.24 -4.36
N GLU A 187 3.81 -17.87 -5.17
CA GLU A 187 4.22 -18.33 -6.50
C GLU A 187 4.67 -17.13 -7.35
N ASP A 188 5.45 -17.36 -8.39
CA ASP A 188 5.75 -16.31 -9.35
C ASP A 188 4.52 -15.95 -10.21
N LEU A 189 4.52 -14.73 -10.76
CA LEU A 189 3.60 -14.39 -11.84
C LEU A 189 4.01 -15.12 -13.13
N PRO A 190 3.05 -15.50 -14.00
CA PRO A 190 3.36 -16.21 -15.24
C PRO A 190 4.16 -15.36 -16.25
N ALA A 191 4.22 -14.04 -16.06
CA ALA A 191 5.03 -13.10 -16.83
C ALA A 191 5.21 -11.80 -16.02
N ARG A 192 6.21 -10.99 -16.39
CA ARG A 192 6.44 -9.66 -15.79
C ARG A 192 5.19 -8.78 -15.91
N ILE A 193 4.95 -7.95 -14.89
CA ILE A 193 3.96 -6.87 -14.98
C ILE A 193 4.49 -5.82 -15.96
N GLU A 194 3.65 -5.41 -16.91
CA GLU A 194 3.96 -4.37 -17.89
C GLU A 194 3.44 -3.01 -17.43
N ARG A 195 2.22 -2.95 -16.90
CA ARG A 195 1.60 -1.72 -16.38
C ARG A 195 0.54 -2.01 -15.30
N VAL A 196 0.22 -0.98 -14.51
CA VAL A 196 -0.88 -0.98 -13.52
C VAL A 196 -1.79 0.21 -13.76
N TRP A 197 -3.11 0.01 -13.68
CA TRP A 197 -4.11 1.08 -13.81
C TRP A 197 -5.23 0.92 -12.79
N TYR A 198 -6.01 1.99 -12.60
CA TYR A 198 -7.18 1.93 -11.74
C TYR A 198 -8.38 1.37 -12.49
N ILE A 199 -9.18 0.56 -11.80
CA ILE A 199 -10.47 0.06 -12.27
C ILE A 199 -11.58 0.45 -11.29
N ASN A 200 -12.79 0.65 -11.81
CA ASN A 200 -13.98 0.73 -10.98
C ASN A 200 -14.38 -0.66 -10.46
N PRO A 201 -15.38 -0.76 -9.55
CA PRO A 201 -15.84 -2.05 -9.05
C PRO A 201 -16.35 -3.02 -10.13
N TYR A 202 -16.65 -2.56 -11.34
CA TYR A 202 -17.13 -3.37 -12.47
C TYR A 202 -16.00 -3.84 -13.40
N GLY A 203 -14.75 -3.47 -13.12
CA GLY A 203 -13.60 -3.86 -13.93
C GLY A 203 -13.24 -2.92 -15.07
N HIS A 204 -13.98 -1.82 -15.25
CA HIS A 204 -13.64 -0.84 -16.28
C HIS A 204 -12.48 0.03 -15.82
N GLU A 205 -11.51 0.24 -16.71
CA GLU A 205 -10.42 1.17 -16.50
C GLU A 205 -10.95 2.59 -16.25
N ILE A 206 -10.41 3.23 -15.21
CA ILE A 206 -10.71 4.59 -14.81
C ILE A 206 -9.40 5.35 -14.61
N TRP A 207 -9.46 6.66 -14.78
CA TRP A 207 -8.31 7.53 -14.64
C TRP A 207 -8.57 8.60 -13.57
N PRO A 208 -8.44 8.23 -12.28
CA PRO A 208 -8.77 9.12 -11.18
C PRO A 208 -7.78 10.29 -11.10
N VAL A 209 -8.31 11.45 -10.71
CA VAL A 209 -7.52 12.65 -10.44
C VAL A 209 -6.86 12.51 -9.07
N ALA A 210 -5.57 12.83 -9.00
CA ALA A 210 -4.86 12.88 -7.72
C ALA A 210 -5.49 13.91 -6.78
N ASN A 211 -5.37 13.68 -5.48
CA ASN A 211 -5.76 14.65 -4.48
C ASN A 211 -5.07 16.01 -4.76
N PRO A 212 -5.81 17.12 -4.93
CA PRO A 212 -5.21 18.44 -5.21
C PRO A 212 -4.16 18.86 -4.19
N LYS A 213 -4.26 18.42 -2.93
CA LYS A 213 -3.26 18.70 -1.90
C LYS A 213 -1.94 17.96 -2.12
N VAL A 214 -1.99 16.76 -2.72
CA VAL A 214 -0.79 16.02 -3.15
C VAL A 214 -0.10 16.77 -4.27
N LEU A 215 -0.86 17.24 -5.27
CA LEU A 215 -0.30 18.05 -6.36
C LEU A 215 0.29 19.37 -5.84
N ALA A 216 -0.38 20.05 -4.90
CA ALA A 216 0.13 21.26 -4.27
C ALA A 216 1.38 21.01 -3.43
N ALA A 217 1.48 19.85 -2.76
CA ALA A 217 2.69 19.44 -2.04
C ALA A 217 3.85 19.21 -3.03
N LEU A 218 3.63 18.42 -4.08
CA LEU A 218 4.62 18.17 -5.14
C LEU A 218 5.10 19.47 -5.79
N ALA A 219 4.20 20.41 -6.09
CA ALA A 219 4.54 21.71 -6.67
C ALA A 219 5.46 22.56 -5.78
N ARG A 220 5.45 22.33 -4.46
CA ARG A 220 6.30 23.02 -3.48
C ARG A 220 7.58 22.25 -3.14
N SER A 221 7.63 20.96 -3.47
CA SER A 221 8.77 20.08 -3.17
C SER A 221 9.95 20.33 -4.11
N THR A 222 11.15 20.25 -3.55
CA THR A 222 12.41 20.21 -4.31
C THR A 222 12.95 18.78 -4.46
N THR A 223 12.52 17.87 -3.58
CA THR A 223 12.93 16.48 -3.58
C THR A 223 11.69 15.59 -3.45
N VAL A 224 11.61 14.56 -4.28
CA VAL A 224 10.62 13.48 -4.19
C VAL A 224 11.38 12.19 -3.93
N VAL A 225 10.96 11.43 -2.92
CA VAL A 225 11.58 10.15 -2.59
C VAL A 225 10.54 9.05 -2.81
N TYR A 226 10.85 8.11 -3.70
CA TYR A 226 10.15 6.84 -3.79
C TYR A 226 10.81 5.91 -2.77
N SER A 227 10.16 5.79 -1.61
CA SER A 227 10.66 4.96 -0.52
C SER A 227 10.54 3.47 -0.85
N ILE A 228 11.14 2.64 -0.01
CA ILE A 228 11.08 1.18 -0.07
C ILE A 228 9.61 0.74 0.01
N GLY A 229 9.19 -0.12 -0.92
CA GLY A 229 7.82 -0.62 -1.00
C GLY A 229 7.58 -1.41 -2.27
N SER A 230 6.50 -2.20 -2.31
CA SER A 230 6.16 -2.99 -3.49
C SER A 230 5.96 -2.08 -4.70
N LEU A 231 6.66 -2.39 -5.79
CA LEU A 231 6.76 -1.50 -6.94
C LEU A 231 5.38 -1.25 -7.56
N TYR A 232 4.65 -2.31 -7.87
CA TYR A 232 3.41 -2.25 -8.64
C TYR A 232 2.16 -2.06 -7.78
N THR A 233 2.19 -2.41 -6.49
CA THR A 233 1.04 -2.24 -5.60
C THR A 233 1.17 -1.11 -4.57
N SER A 234 2.32 -0.44 -4.48
CA SER A 234 2.51 0.72 -3.56
C SER A 234 3.00 1.98 -4.27
N ILE A 235 4.10 1.88 -5.02
CA ILE A 235 4.72 3.05 -5.67
C ILE A 235 3.93 3.45 -6.93
N VAL A 236 3.82 2.55 -7.91
CA VAL A 236 3.16 2.80 -9.20
C VAL A 236 1.71 3.31 -9.05
N PRO A 237 0.84 2.77 -8.16
CA PRO A 237 -0.52 3.28 -7.98
C PRO A 237 -0.60 4.74 -7.56
N SER A 238 0.45 5.27 -6.92
CA SER A 238 0.54 6.69 -6.55
C SER A 238 0.97 7.56 -7.72
N LEU A 239 1.68 7.00 -8.71
CA LEU A 239 2.27 7.71 -9.84
C LEU A 239 1.34 7.79 -11.06
N VAL A 240 0.55 6.75 -11.32
CA VAL A 240 -0.36 6.69 -12.49
C VAL A 240 -1.58 7.63 -12.38
N LEU A 241 -1.77 8.25 -11.21
CA LEU A 241 -2.84 9.21 -10.97
C LEU A 241 -2.67 10.47 -11.82
N ARG A 242 -3.76 10.93 -12.43
CA ARG A 242 -3.73 12.06 -13.37
C ARG A 242 -3.04 13.28 -12.76
N GLY A 243 -2.01 13.76 -13.45
CA GLY A 243 -1.25 14.96 -13.09
C GLY A 243 -0.06 14.74 -12.15
N VAL A 244 0.11 13.55 -11.57
CA VAL A 244 1.24 13.28 -10.65
C VAL A 244 2.58 13.30 -11.39
N GLY A 245 2.68 12.62 -12.52
CA GLY A 245 3.91 12.60 -13.32
C GLY A 245 4.31 13.97 -13.82
N ALA A 246 3.35 14.80 -14.25
CA ALA A 246 3.63 16.19 -14.62
C ALA A 246 4.20 16.99 -13.43
N ALA A 247 3.63 16.82 -12.24
CA ALA A 247 4.10 17.49 -11.03
C ALA A 247 5.50 17.03 -10.60
N ILE A 248 5.81 15.73 -10.75
CA ILE A 248 7.12 15.15 -10.45
C ILE A 248 8.18 15.60 -11.48
N ALA A 249 7.85 15.60 -12.77
CA ALA A 249 8.75 15.98 -13.86
C ALA A 249 9.01 17.49 -13.92
N ALA A 250 8.31 18.30 -13.12
CA ALA A 250 8.47 19.74 -13.06
C ALA A 250 9.92 20.13 -12.68
N PRO A 251 10.53 21.15 -13.31
CA PRO A 251 11.90 21.58 -13.01
C PRO A 251 12.15 21.99 -11.55
N ARG A 252 11.10 22.32 -10.81
CA ARG A 252 11.17 22.68 -9.38
C ARG A 252 11.65 21.50 -8.52
N VAL A 253 11.21 20.29 -8.85
CA VAL A 253 11.73 19.07 -8.25
C VAL A 253 13.12 18.88 -8.83
N ARG A 254 14.15 19.07 -8.01
CA ARG A 254 15.55 18.88 -8.37
C ARG A 254 15.91 17.40 -8.33
N HIS A 255 15.43 16.72 -7.29
CA HIS A 255 15.82 15.34 -6.98
C HIS A 255 14.60 14.43 -6.97
N ARG A 256 14.67 13.31 -7.72
CA ARG A 256 13.70 12.20 -7.66
C ARG A 256 14.47 10.95 -7.29
N VAL A 257 14.41 10.60 -6.02
CA VAL A 257 15.27 9.58 -5.44
C VAL A 257 14.49 8.28 -5.33
N LEU A 258 14.93 7.25 -6.03
CA LEU A 258 14.42 5.89 -5.84
C LEU A 258 15.28 5.18 -4.80
N VAL A 259 14.66 4.74 -3.71
CA VAL A 259 15.27 3.80 -2.76
C VAL A 259 14.85 2.39 -3.16
N LEU A 260 15.79 1.63 -3.72
CA LEU A 260 15.53 0.31 -4.28
C LEU A 260 15.17 -0.70 -3.18
N ASN A 261 14.27 -1.63 -3.47
CA ASN A 261 13.93 -2.69 -2.51
C ASN A 261 15.14 -3.57 -2.20
N SER A 262 15.22 -4.07 -0.97
CA SER A 262 16.31 -4.97 -0.57
C SER A 262 16.12 -6.42 -1.04
N ARG A 263 14.94 -6.75 -1.58
CA ARG A 263 14.60 -8.02 -2.20
C ARG A 263 13.60 -7.83 -3.34
N LEU A 264 13.69 -8.70 -4.33
CA LEU A 264 12.62 -8.93 -5.30
C LEU A 264 11.47 -9.71 -4.66
N ASP A 265 10.26 -9.44 -5.11
CA ASP A 265 9.00 -10.08 -4.73
C ASP A 265 8.27 -10.61 -5.98
N ARG A 266 7.12 -11.26 -5.79
CA ARG A 266 6.29 -11.79 -6.88
C ARG A 266 5.99 -10.74 -7.96
N GLU A 267 5.80 -9.47 -7.58
CA GLU A 267 5.49 -8.38 -8.51
C GLU A 267 6.67 -8.01 -9.42
N THR A 268 7.90 -8.36 -8.98
CA THR A 268 9.17 -7.97 -9.60
C THR A 268 10.00 -9.18 -10.08
N GLY A 269 9.39 -10.37 -10.04
CA GLY A 269 9.85 -11.56 -10.75
C GLY A 269 9.33 -11.61 -12.21
N PRO A 270 9.17 -12.81 -12.79
CA PRO A 270 9.40 -14.13 -12.20
C PRO A 270 10.90 -14.46 -12.00
N ALA A 271 11.24 -15.49 -11.21
CA ALA A 271 12.63 -15.83 -10.88
C ALA A 271 13.51 -16.16 -12.10
N TRP A 272 12.91 -16.63 -13.20
CA TRP A 272 13.61 -16.90 -14.47
C TRP A 272 13.86 -15.65 -15.31
N ASP A 273 13.18 -14.54 -14.99
CA ASP A 273 13.33 -13.24 -15.66
C ASP A 273 13.11 -12.10 -14.65
N PRO A 274 14.01 -11.95 -13.66
CA PRO A 274 13.84 -11.02 -12.55
C PRO A 274 14.09 -9.57 -12.99
N MET A 275 13.34 -8.63 -12.40
CA MET A 275 13.56 -7.20 -12.64
C MET A 275 14.92 -6.73 -12.10
N THR A 276 15.59 -5.90 -12.89
CA THR A 276 16.81 -5.17 -12.54
C THR A 276 16.47 -3.77 -12.01
N ALA A 277 17.45 -3.07 -11.44
CA ALA A 277 17.27 -1.67 -11.06
C ALA A 277 16.87 -0.77 -12.23
N THR A 278 17.35 -1.07 -13.45
CA THR A 278 16.94 -0.40 -14.68
C THR A 278 15.45 -0.61 -14.97
N ASP A 279 14.93 -1.82 -14.74
CA ASP A 279 13.50 -2.12 -14.91
C ASP A 279 12.62 -1.37 -13.88
N PHE A 280 13.10 -1.21 -12.64
CA PHE A 280 12.41 -0.39 -11.63
C PHE A 280 12.32 1.09 -12.07
N VAL A 281 13.42 1.64 -12.60
CA VAL A 281 13.44 3.00 -13.15
C VAL A 281 12.47 3.11 -14.33
N ALA A 282 12.49 2.14 -15.25
CA ALA A 282 11.60 2.11 -16.41
C ALA A 282 10.12 2.08 -15.99
N ALA A 283 9.77 1.26 -14.99
CA ALA A 283 8.40 1.17 -14.47
C ALA A 283 7.92 2.48 -13.84
N ILE A 284 8.77 3.16 -13.06
CA ILE A 284 8.45 4.47 -12.46
C ILE A 284 8.31 5.55 -13.54
N ALA A 285 9.23 5.58 -14.52
CA ALA A 285 9.18 6.52 -15.63
C ALA A 285 7.95 6.32 -16.50
N ARG A 286 7.59 5.07 -16.79
CA ARG A 286 6.36 4.69 -17.49
C ARG A 286 5.13 5.18 -16.74
N ALA A 287 5.02 4.85 -15.45
CA ALA A 287 3.88 5.27 -14.62
C ALA A 287 3.74 6.80 -14.56
N GLY A 288 4.87 7.50 -14.44
CA GLY A 288 4.94 8.95 -14.51
C GLY A 288 4.45 9.48 -15.86
N ALA A 289 4.95 8.95 -16.99
CA ALA A 289 4.54 9.37 -18.32
C ALA A 289 3.04 9.09 -18.60
N GLU A 290 2.55 7.90 -18.26
CA GLU A 290 1.14 7.50 -18.42
C GLU A 290 0.17 8.47 -17.72
N SER A 291 0.59 9.08 -16.62
CA SER A 291 -0.24 10.00 -15.84
C SER A 291 -0.53 11.37 -16.48
N TRP A 292 0.15 11.73 -17.58
CA TRP A 292 -0.06 13.03 -18.26
C TRP A 292 0.38 13.12 -19.74
N THR A 293 1.41 12.37 -20.16
CA THR A 293 1.92 12.31 -21.55
C THR A 293 2.10 10.87 -22.00
N PRO A 294 1.01 10.18 -22.40
CA PRO A 294 1.07 8.80 -22.89
C PRO A 294 2.03 8.62 -24.08
N ASP A 295 2.20 9.63 -24.93
CA ASP A 295 3.12 9.60 -26.08
C ASP A 295 4.60 9.50 -25.68
N ALA A 296 4.93 9.81 -24.42
CA ALA A 296 6.29 9.72 -23.89
C ALA A 296 6.59 8.37 -23.22
N VAL A 297 5.63 7.46 -23.15
CA VAL A 297 5.80 6.14 -22.52
C VAL A 297 6.86 5.33 -23.27
N GLY A 298 7.79 4.73 -22.52
CA GLY A 298 8.86 3.89 -23.08
C GLY A 298 10.09 4.65 -23.61
N ARG A 299 10.08 5.99 -23.57
CA ARG A 299 11.23 6.81 -23.99
C ARG A 299 12.30 6.90 -22.92
N GLU A 300 13.45 6.26 -23.15
CA GLU A 300 14.58 6.23 -22.20
C GLU A 300 15.14 7.62 -21.89
N ASP A 301 15.11 8.54 -22.85
CA ASP A 301 15.57 9.92 -22.68
C ASP A 301 14.72 10.72 -21.66
N GLU A 302 13.52 10.25 -21.35
CA GLU A 302 12.61 10.86 -20.38
C GLU A 302 12.80 10.30 -18.95
N TRP A 303 13.49 9.17 -18.77
CA TRP A 303 13.55 8.47 -17.47
C TRP A 303 14.15 9.33 -16.35
N ARG A 304 15.17 10.13 -16.67
CA ARG A 304 15.82 11.06 -15.75
C ARG A 304 14.85 12.09 -15.13
N ARG A 305 13.75 12.40 -15.82
CA ARG A 305 12.73 13.35 -15.32
C ARG A 305 11.91 12.76 -14.18
N TYR A 306 11.86 11.44 -14.09
CA TYR A 306 11.12 10.71 -13.06
C TYR A 306 12.02 10.09 -12.00
N VAL A 307 13.26 9.70 -12.33
CA VAL A 307 14.26 9.21 -11.37
C VAL A 307 15.60 9.88 -11.69
N SER A 308 16.16 10.64 -10.74
CA SER A 308 17.48 11.27 -10.90
C SER A 308 18.57 10.63 -10.05
N HIS A 309 18.19 9.96 -8.96
CA HIS A 309 19.10 9.24 -8.08
C HIS A 309 18.53 7.87 -7.74
N LEU A 310 19.41 6.88 -7.65
CA LEU A 310 19.08 5.51 -7.25
C LEU A 310 19.94 5.12 -6.05
N LEU A 311 19.31 4.95 -4.89
CA LEU A 311 19.92 4.39 -3.69
C LEU A 311 19.71 2.88 -3.71
N TYR A 312 20.78 2.11 -3.52
CA TYR A 312 20.72 0.65 -3.59
C TYR A 312 21.57 -0.04 -2.54
N LEU A 313 21.18 -1.28 -2.23
CA LEU A 313 21.96 -2.24 -1.46
C LEU A 313 22.58 -3.26 -2.40
N GLU A 314 23.69 -3.84 -1.96
CA GLU A 314 24.34 -4.95 -2.66
C GLU A 314 24.27 -6.20 -1.78
N GLY A 315 23.57 -7.24 -2.26
CA GLY A 315 23.43 -8.48 -1.52
C GLY A 315 22.55 -9.52 -2.22
N GLY A 316 22.51 -10.74 -1.67
CA GLY A 316 21.71 -11.83 -2.24
C GLY A 316 20.21 -11.50 -2.28
N GLY A 317 19.61 -11.58 -3.46
CA GLY A 317 18.19 -11.30 -3.71
C GLY A 317 17.86 -9.82 -3.96
N THR A 318 18.83 -8.91 -3.86
CA THR A 318 18.65 -7.51 -4.30
C THR A 318 18.56 -7.44 -5.83
N PRO A 319 17.82 -6.47 -6.42
CA PRO A 319 17.79 -6.31 -7.87
C PRO A 319 19.18 -5.97 -8.40
N ALA A 320 19.55 -6.54 -9.55
CA ALA A 320 20.84 -6.27 -10.18
C ALA A 320 20.95 -4.80 -10.62
N VAL A 321 22.10 -4.17 -10.37
CA VAL A 321 22.33 -2.74 -10.65
C VAL A 321 23.43 -2.57 -11.69
N ASP A 322 23.06 -2.15 -12.91
CA ASP A 322 24.02 -1.67 -13.91
C ASP A 322 24.27 -0.17 -13.72
N VAL A 323 25.22 0.15 -12.85
CA VAL A 323 25.60 1.54 -12.53
C VAL A 323 26.00 2.31 -13.81
N GLY A 324 26.82 1.70 -14.68
CA GLY A 324 27.29 2.35 -15.89
C GLY A 324 26.16 2.64 -16.88
N GLY A 325 25.20 1.73 -17.02
CA GLY A 325 23.98 1.94 -17.80
C GLY A 325 23.11 3.07 -17.27
N LEU A 326 22.83 3.07 -15.97
CA LEU A 326 22.01 4.09 -15.32
C LEU A 326 22.67 5.48 -15.36
N GLU A 327 23.99 5.56 -15.18
CA GLU A 327 24.72 6.83 -15.28
C GLU A 327 24.72 7.41 -16.70
N ARG A 328 24.76 6.57 -17.75
CA ARG A 328 24.59 7.02 -19.15
C ARG A 328 23.20 7.60 -19.40
N LEU A 329 22.18 7.14 -18.68
CA LEU A 329 20.83 7.70 -18.67
C LEU A 329 20.72 8.96 -17.78
N GLY A 330 21.83 9.39 -17.15
CA GLY A 330 21.91 10.56 -16.29
C GLY A 330 21.31 10.35 -14.89
N ILE A 331 21.24 9.10 -14.44
CA ILE A 331 20.76 8.68 -13.12
C ILE A 331 21.96 8.36 -12.24
N LYS A 332 22.12 9.11 -11.15
CA LYS A 332 23.24 8.90 -10.23
C LYS A 332 22.95 7.72 -9.31
N CYS A 333 23.84 6.75 -9.23
CA CYS A 333 23.69 5.59 -8.35
C CYS A 333 24.51 5.77 -7.08
N VAL A 334 23.91 5.52 -5.93
CA VAL A 334 24.55 5.63 -4.61
C VAL A 334 24.36 4.31 -3.87
N ARG A 335 25.46 3.60 -3.63
CA ARG A 335 25.45 2.39 -2.80
C ARG A 335 25.36 2.78 -1.34
N VAL A 336 24.42 2.21 -0.61
CA VAL A 336 24.22 2.44 0.82
C VAL A 336 24.62 1.18 1.60
N ALA A 337 25.10 1.37 2.83
CA ALA A 337 25.37 0.24 3.72
C ALA A 337 24.07 -0.46 4.14
N GLY A 338 24.13 -1.78 4.30
CA GLY A 338 23.03 -2.57 4.80
C GLY A 338 23.40 -3.36 6.06
N ARG A 339 22.41 -3.65 6.88
CA ARG A 339 22.52 -4.58 8.03
C ARG A 339 21.62 -5.79 7.78
N THR A 340 22.15 -6.98 8.05
CA THR A 340 21.35 -8.20 8.05
C THR A 340 20.59 -8.30 9.37
N VAL A 341 19.27 -8.39 9.31
CA VAL A 341 18.40 -8.51 10.48
C VAL A 341 17.69 -9.86 10.44
N GLY A 342 17.72 -10.61 11.54
CA GLY A 342 17.13 -11.95 11.67
C GLY A 342 18.14 -13.09 11.57
N GLU A 343 17.68 -14.32 11.83
CA GLU A 343 18.52 -15.53 11.83
C GLU A 343 18.01 -16.58 10.83
N GLY A 344 18.93 -17.36 10.26
CA GLY A 344 18.63 -18.46 9.34
C GLY A 344 17.92 -18.01 8.05
N ARG A 345 16.90 -18.76 7.62
CA ARG A 345 16.10 -18.48 6.40
C ARG A 345 15.33 -17.16 6.44
N ARG A 346 15.17 -16.54 7.62
CA ARG A 346 14.47 -15.25 7.81
C ARG A 346 15.41 -14.05 7.88
N ALA A 347 16.72 -14.26 7.81
CA ALA A 347 17.68 -13.17 7.73
C ALA A 347 17.38 -12.31 6.50
N MET A 348 17.15 -11.01 6.68
CA MET A 348 16.80 -10.05 5.63
C MET A 348 17.79 -8.90 5.63
N LEU A 349 18.30 -8.54 4.45
CA LEU A 349 19.11 -7.35 4.29
C LEU A 349 18.19 -6.12 4.38
N ARG A 350 18.56 -5.17 5.22
CA ARG A 350 17.88 -3.87 5.36
C ARG A 350 18.89 -2.75 5.23
N TYR A 351 18.41 -1.58 4.80
CA TYR A 351 19.24 -0.38 4.82
C TYR A 351 19.65 -0.06 6.26
N ASP A 352 20.90 0.31 6.43
CA ASP A 352 21.35 0.98 7.64
C ASP A 352 20.65 2.34 7.73
N GLU A 353 19.96 2.61 8.84
CA GLU A 353 19.14 3.83 8.99
C GLU A 353 20.00 5.10 8.95
N ASP A 354 21.17 5.07 9.59
CA ASP A 354 22.09 6.21 9.65
C ASP A 354 22.69 6.46 8.27
N ALA A 355 23.21 5.42 7.61
CA ALA A 355 23.81 5.54 6.29
C ALA A 355 22.79 5.96 5.21
N LEU A 356 21.54 5.49 5.30
CA LEU A 356 20.48 5.91 4.39
C LEU A 356 20.10 7.39 4.63
N GLY A 357 20.04 7.82 5.90
CA GLY A 357 19.83 9.20 6.28
C GLY A 357 20.89 10.13 5.70
N GLU A 358 22.17 9.82 5.94
CA GLU A 358 23.31 10.59 5.44
C GLU A 358 23.32 10.69 3.90
N ALA A 359 23.00 9.58 3.21
CA ALA A 359 22.93 9.56 1.76
C ALA A 359 21.80 10.45 1.21
N LEU A 360 20.63 10.44 1.87
CA LEU A 360 19.50 11.30 1.50
C LEU A 360 19.80 12.78 1.77
N GLU A 361 20.39 13.11 2.92
CA GLU A 361 20.80 14.47 3.27
C GLU A 361 21.80 15.02 2.25
N THR A 362 22.82 14.23 1.90
CA THR A 362 23.82 14.61 0.89
C THR A 362 23.18 14.92 -0.46
N ILE A 363 22.16 14.15 -0.88
CA ILE A 363 21.44 14.41 -2.13
C ILE A 363 20.61 15.69 -2.00
N ILE A 364 19.87 15.87 -0.89
CA ILE A 364 18.99 17.02 -0.66
C ILE A 364 19.77 18.34 -0.67
N ASP A 365 21.00 18.33 -0.13
CA ASP A 365 21.86 19.51 -0.05
C ASP A 365 22.65 19.82 -1.33
N SER A 366 22.64 18.90 -2.32
CA SER A 366 23.24 19.10 -3.65
C SER A 366 22.35 19.89 -4.61
#